data_AF-A0A5N6DB14-F1
#
_entry.id   AF-A0A5N6DB14-F1
#
_cell.length_a   1.000
_cell.length_b   1.000
_cell.length_c   1.000
_cell.angle_alpha   90.00
_cell.angle_beta   90.00
_cell.angle_gamma   90.00
#
_symmetry.space_group_name_H-M   'P 1'
#
loop_
_entity.id
_entity.type
_entity.pdbx_description
1 polymer ?
#
loop_
_entity_poly.entity_id
_entity_poly.type
_entity_poly.pdbx_seq_one_letter_code
_entity_poly.pdbx_strand_id
1 'polypeptide(L)'
;MADEGASPRELVVEACRRDQPHLIEQVLKGMEGKSNEEVAEFFNGVTDSMGNHALHICATYGSGDTMDCLFDIQYFECDPLTRLDKDTPLHNAVRYANEKDREIGLEMIEMMCEAGCDPRVRNKHGQKPADLVYNNPEIKSILQKTEYVLAEGLRDNADNGSVHDSAIFEQYQDDRTRNFRFIHGTVTQLDHTSRNVTVSFTANDTIDTIDFHTLVIATGSSTPSPLLGLNRDIGDLRENWTAFRKALPTAKNIIISGGGPAGVETAGELGEYLNGRAWWFRSKLANPRVPITVVTSGPQILPLLRPSLANLAEQYLAQVGVTVIKSARVQNVAPRADSKDALTAKTTVTLEDGQTLGADLYIPATGTRANAGFIDRSLLTPDGRVDTNPSTLRVDKAGPRVYAIGDVSSWARPTVHFIVEAIPVLCANMKRDLLLAAGEDEGSVGEDRLFKEDTRETQVVPIGKSKGVGAAMGYRLPSFLVWLLKGRDYWLWTTEKLWSGRQWSKEL
;
A
#
# COMPACT_ATOMS: atom_id res chain seq x y z
N MET A 1 11.69 -49.47 32.17
CA MET A 1 10.63 -48.63 31.56
C MET A 1 11.36 -47.65 30.69
N ALA A 2 11.27 -47.79 29.37
CA ALA A 2 11.82 -46.79 28.47
C ALA A 2 10.95 -45.54 28.64
N ASP A 3 11.59 -44.40 28.87
CA ASP A 3 10.95 -43.09 28.97
C ASP A 3 10.35 -42.77 27.60
N GLU A 4 9.06 -43.07 27.41
CA GLU A 4 8.32 -42.58 26.24
C GLU A 4 8.32 -41.07 26.35
N GLY A 5 9.14 -40.39 25.53
CA GLY A 5 9.23 -38.94 25.52
C GLY A 5 7.87 -38.26 25.33
N ALA A 6 7.78 -36.98 25.69
CA ALA A 6 6.55 -36.21 25.61
C ALA A 6 5.86 -36.34 24.24
N SER A 7 4.56 -36.60 24.25
CA SER A 7 3.75 -36.72 23.04
C SER A 7 3.69 -35.39 22.28
N PRO A 8 3.43 -35.38 20.95
CA PRO A 8 3.34 -34.13 20.18
C PRO A 8 2.34 -33.11 20.76
N ARG A 9 1.24 -33.57 21.35
CA ARG A 9 0.25 -32.68 22.01
C ARG A 9 0.83 -32.04 23.27
N GLU A 10 1.57 -32.81 24.07
CA GLU A 10 2.23 -32.29 25.28
C GLU A 10 3.34 -31.31 24.92
N LEU A 11 4.09 -31.56 23.83
CA LEU A 11 5.10 -30.63 23.32
C LEU A 11 4.49 -29.29 22.92
N VAL A 12 3.34 -29.27 22.23
CA VAL A 12 2.65 -28.02 21.88
C VAL A 12 2.17 -27.28 23.12
N VAL A 13 1.55 -27.98 24.08
CA VAL A 13 1.09 -27.35 25.33
C VAL A 13 2.28 -26.78 26.12
N GLU A 14 3.40 -27.50 26.18
CA GLU A 14 4.59 -27.02 26.88
C GLU A 14 5.25 -25.84 26.17
N ALA A 15 5.29 -25.85 24.83
CA ALA A 15 5.71 -24.72 24.02
C ALA A 15 4.92 -23.45 24.35
N CYS A 16 3.60 -23.60 24.45
CA CYS A 16 2.67 -22.51 24.73
C CYS A 16 2.75 -22.01 26.19
N ARG A 17 3.25 -22.83 27.12
CA ARG A 17 3.37 -22.47 28.55
C ARG A 17 4.69 -21.79 28.87
N ARG A 18 5.77 -22.19 28.20
CA ARG A 18 7.15 -21.76 28.49
C ARG A 18 7.77 -20.90 27.41
N ASP A 19 6.98 -20.50 26.42
CA ASP A 19 7.44 -19.74 25.26
C ASP A 19 8.62 -20.42 24.54
N GLN A 20 8.43 -21.68 24.17
CA GLN A 20 9.44 -22.52 23.53
C GLN A 20 9.08 -22.84 22.08
N PRO A 21 9.26 -21.90 21.13
CA PRO A 21 8.85 -22.07 19.73
C PRO A 21 9.50 -23.28 19.04
N HIS A 22 10.73 -23.64 19.44
CA HIS A 22 11.45 -24.80 18.90
C HIS A 22 10.70 -26.14 19.10
N LEU A 23 9.81 -26.24 20.09
CA LEU A 23 8.97 -27.42 20.30
C LEU A 23 7.82 -27.48 19.27
N ILE A 24 7.26 -26.34 18.87
CA ILE A 24 6.30 -26.27 17.76
C ILE A 24 6.98 -26.73 16.47
N GLU A 25 8.20 -26.26 16.21
CA GLU A 25 8.99 -26.69 15.06
C GLU A 25 9.26 -28.20 15.06
N GLN A 26 9.57 -28.77 16.23
CA GLN A 26 9.81 -30.21 16.36
C GLN A 26 8.56 -31.01 15.99
N VAL A 27 7.40 -30.57 16.44
CA VAL A 27 6.11 -31.21 16.10
C VAL A 27 5.83 -31.07 14.61
N LEU A 28 6.04 -29.89 14.02
CA LEU A 28 5.87 -29.65 12.59
C LEU A 28 6.80 -30.50 11.72
N LYS A 29 8.08 -30.67 12.12
CA LYS A 29 9.02 -31.58 11.44
C LYS A 29 8.54 -33.03 11.47
N GLY A 30 7.92 -33.45 12.56
CA GLY A 30 7.28 -34.77 12.67
C GLY A 30 6.07 -34.97 11.75
N MET A 31 5.57 -33.89 11.12
CA MET A 31 4.43 -33.89 10.21
C MET A 31 4.85 -33.62 8.75
N GLU A 32 6.14 -33.71 8.42
CA GLU A 32 6.62 -33.59 7.04
C GLU A 32 5.89 -34.60 6.12
N GLY A 33 5.21 -34.07 5.09
CA GLY A 33 4.41 -34.86 4.14
C GLY A 33 2.90 -34.84 4.39
N LYS A 34 2.43 -34.21 5.47
CA LYS A 34 1.01 -33.93 5.72
C LYS A 34 0.51 -32.71 4.94
N SER A 35 -0.78 -32.67 4.61
CA SER A 35 -1.39 -31.47 4.01
C SER A 35 -1.48 -30.34 5.05
N ASN A 36 -1.58 -29.10 4.58
CA ASN A 36 -1.71 -27.95 5.48
C ASN A 36 -2.99 -28.03 6.32
N GLU A 37 -4.07 -28.59 5.77
CA GLU A 37 -5.33 -28.84 6.47
C GLU A 37 -5.17 -29.89 7.58
N GLU A 38 -4.44 -30.99 7.33
CA GLU A 38 -4.16 -32.02 8.36
C GLU A 38 -3.31 -31.45 9.51
N VAL A 39 -2.32 -30.60 9.18
CA VAL A 39 -1.50 -29.92 10.19
C VAL A 39 -2.37 -28.97 11.01
N ALA A 40 -3.18 -28.12 10.36
CA ALA A 40 -4.08 -27.20 11.05
C ALA A 40 -5.08 -27.93 11.95
N GLU A 41 -5.70 -29.02 11.46
CA GLU A 41 -6.63 -29.84 12.24
C GLU A 41 -5.97 -30.37 13.53
N PHE A 42 -4.73 -30.83 13.45
CA PHE A 42 -3.98 -31.26 14.63
C PHE A 42 -3.81 -30.13 15.63
N PHE A 43 -3.25 -28.99 15.21
CA PHE A 43 -2.91 -27.87 16.10
C PHE A 43 -4.17 -27.21 16.69
N ASN A 44 -5.22 -27.03 15.88
CA ASN A 44 -6.52 -26.51 16.31
C ASN A 44 -7.17 -27.42 17.37
N GLY A 45 -6.92 -28.72 17.27
CA GLY A 45 -7.41 -29.72 18.21
C GLY A 45 -6.58 -29.86 19.50
N VAL A 46 -5.45 -29.15 19.67
CA VAL A 46 -4.64 -29.21 20.90
C VAL A 46 -5.28 -28.36 21.99
N THR A 47 -5.54 -28.98 23.13
CA THR A 47 -6.01 -28.30 24.35
C THR A 47 -5.25 -28.76 25.58
N ASP A 48 -5.13 -27.89 26.58
CA ASP A 48 -4.67 -28.29 27.92
C ASP A 48 -5.72 -29.09 28.69
N SER A 49 -5.41 -29.48 29.93
CA SER A 49 -6.32 -30.20 30.83
C SER A 49 -7.57 -29.41 31.23
N MET A 50 -7.58 -28.08 31.04
CA MET A 50 -8.72 -27.21 31.29
C MET A 50 -9.60 -27.01 30.05
N GLY A 51 -9.13 -27.47 28.88
CA GLY A 51 -9.79 -27.28 27.59
C GLY A 51 -9.45 -25.95 26.92
N ASN A 52 -8.35 -25.30 27.32
CA ASN A 52 -7.84 -24.11 26.65
C ASN A 52 -7.04 -24.52 25.40
N HIS A 53 -7.39 -23.94 24.25
CA HIS A 53 -6.65 -24.15 23.01
C HIS A 53 -5.25 -23.50 23.06
N ALA A 54 -4.33 -23.93 22.18
CA ALA A 54 -2.94 -23.44 22.13
C ALA A 54 -2.80 -21.91 22.24
N LEU A 55 -3.60 -21.15 21.49
CA LEU A 55 -3.62 -19.69 21.53
C LEU A 55 -4.04 -19.10 22.89
N HIS A 56 -5.03 -19.71 23.56
CA HIS A 56 -5.43 -19.29 24.91
C HIS A 56 -4.31 -19.55 25.92
N ILE A 57 -3.59 -20.66 25.77
CA ILE A 57 -2.46 -20.99 26.64
C ILE A 57 -1.38 -19.92 26.45
N CYS A 58 -0.98 -19.63 25.20
CA CYS A 58 -0.01 -18.57 24.91
C CYS A 58 -0.42 -17.22 25.53
N ALA A 59 -1.68 -16.82 25.33
CA ALA A 59 -2.24 -15.59 25.88
C ALA A 59 -2.21 -15.55 27.42
N THR A 60 -2.41 -16.69 28.08
CA THR A 60 -2.44 -16.80 29.55
C THR A 60 -1.04 -16.73 30.16
N TYR A 61 -0.04 -17.23 29.44
CA TYR A 61 1.35 -17.32 29.92
C TYR A 61 2.25 -16.19 29.38
N GLY A 62 1.82 -15.43 28.37
CA GLY A 62 2.64 -14.40 27.75
C GLY A 62 3.63 -14.95 26.74
N SER A 63 3.29 -16.05 26.06
CA SER A 63 4.19 -16.75 25.15
C SER A 63 4.06 -16.22 23.72
N GLY A 64 4.65 -15.05 23.47
CA GLY A 64 4.58 -14.34 22.20
C GLY A 64 5.32 -15.05 21.06
N ASP A 65 6.52 -15.58 21.32
CA ASP A 65 7.32 -16.24 20.29
C ASP A 65 6.67 -17.55 19.81
N THR A 66 6.09 -18.32 20.74
CA THR A 66 5.30 -19.51 20.38
C THR A 66 4.02 -19.12 19.65
N MET A 67 3.38 -18.01 20.02
CA MET A 67 2.16 -17.52 19.36
C MET A 67 2.42 -17.16 17.89
N ASP A 68 3.53 -16.49 17.60
CA ASP A 68 3.97 -16.18 16.23
C ASP A 68 4.12 -17.46 15.39
N CYS A 69 4.76 -18.50 15.96
CA CYS A 69 4.91 -19.80 15.30
C CYS A 69 3.57 -20.50 15.03
N LEU A 70 2.56 -20.30 15.87
CA LEU A 70 1.23 -20.86 15.68
C LEU A 70 0.49 -20.12 14.55
N PHE A 71 0.62 -18.80 14.47
CA PHE A 71 0.01 -18.01 13.39
C PHE A 71 0.61 -18.26 12.01
N ASP A 72 1.85 -18.75 11.94
CA ASP A 72 2.47 -19.20 10.70
C ASP A 72 1.84 -20.49 10.13
N ILE A 73 1.02 -21.21 10.90
CA ILE A 73 0.33 -22.42 10.44
C ILE A 73 -0.87 -22.03 9.57
N GLN A 74 -0.85 -22.42 8.30
CA GLN A 74 -1.96 -22.15 7.38
C GLN A 74 -3.24 -22.84 7.86
N TYR A 75 -4.38 -22.12 7.82
CA TYR A 75 -5.70 -22.57 8.31
C TYR A 75 -5.82 -22.77 9.83
N PHE A 76 -4.86 -22.26 10.60
CA PHE A 76 -4.96 -22.22 12.04
C PHE A 76 -6.16 -21.36 12.49
N GLU A 77 -6.89 -21.83 13.51
CA GLU A 77 -8.09 -21.19 14.03
C GLU A 77 -7.70 -20.09 15.03
N CYS A 78 -8.04 -18.84 14.70
CA CYS A 78 -7.64 -17.65 15.43
C CYS A 78 -8.58 -17.30 16.60
N ASP A 79 -9.86 -17.70 16.52
CA ASP A 79 -10.87 -17.35 17.54
C ASP A 79 -11.56 -18.58 18.16
N PRO A 80 -10.82 -19.61 18.60
CA PRO A 80 -11.42 -20.70 19.35
C PRO A 80 -12.05 -20.15 20.64
N LEU A 81 -13.07 -20.83 21.15
CA LEU A 81 -13.76 -20.41 22.38
C LEU A 81 -13.40 -21.32 23.54
N THR A 82 -13.02 -20.75 24.69
CA THR A 82 -12.86 -21.54 25.91
C THR A 82 -14.15 -22.26 26.28
N ARG A 83 -14.01 -23.43 26.93
CA ARG A 83 -15.15 -24.30 27.24
C ARG A 83 -16.15 -23.66 28.20
N LEU A 84 -15.66 -22.97 29.25
CA LEU A 84 -16.49 -22.47 30.36
C LEU A 84 -17.08 -21.08 30.08
N ASP A 85 -16.21 -20.13 29.73
CA ASP A 85 -16.57 -18.70 29.66
C ASP A 85 -16.80 -18.22 28.23
N LYS A 86 -16.53 -19.08 27.23
CA LYS A 86 -16.60 -18.72 25.81
C LYS A 86 -15.73 -17.50 25.47
N ASP A 87 -14.65 -17.33 26.21
CA ASP A 87 -13.63 -16.32 25.92
C ASP A 87 -12.86 -16.71 24.66
N THR A 88 -12.47 -15.73 23.86
CA THR A 88 -11.49 -15.88 22.77
C THR A 88 -10.07 -15.68 23.30
N PRO A 89 -9.01 -16.00 22.53
CA PRO A 89 -7.64 -15.70 22.91
C PRO A 89 -7.42 -14.21 23.23
N LEU A 90 -8.09 -13.30 22.49
CA LEU A 90 -8.04 -11.85 22.74
C LEU A 90 -8.56 -11.47 24.14
N HIS A 91 -9.59 -12.15 24.66
CA HIS A 91 -10.06 -11.89 26.04
C HIS A 91 -8.97 -12.25 27.05
N ASN A 92 -8.29 -13.38 26.86
CA ASN A 92 -7.21 -13.82 27.74
C ASN A 92 -5.99 -12.90 27.65
N ALA A 93 -5.64 -12.42 26.44
CA ALA A 93 -4.54 -11.48 26.25
C ALA A 93 -4.82 -10.13 26.93
N VAL A 94 -6.06 -9.62 26.87
CA VAL A 94 -6.46 -8.41 27.60
C VAL A 94 -6.37 -8.62 29.12
N ARG A 95 -6.80 -9.78 29.64
CA ARG A 95 -6.64 -10.09 31.07
C ARG A 95 -5.16 -10.16 31.46
N TYR A 96 -4.33 -10.79 30.64
CA TYR A 96 -2.88 -10.82 30.85
C TYR A 96 -2.29 -9.40 30.93
N ALA A 97 -2.68 -8.53 30.00
CA ALA A 97 -2.23 -7.14 29.96
C ALA A 97 -2.67 -6.34 31.20
N ASN A 98 -3.86 -6.62 31.72
CA ASN A 98 -4.39 -5.96 32.92
C ASN A 98 -3.75 -6.47 34.22
N GLU A 99 -3.47 -7.77 34.32
CA GLU A 99 -3.14 -8.44 35.58
C GLU A 99 -1.64 -8.72 35.77
N LYS A 100 -0.90 -8.95 34.68
CA LYS A 100 0.48 -9.45 34.72
C LYS A 100 1.47 -8.46 34.15
N ASP A 101 1.46 -8.29 32.83
CA ASP A 101 2.43 -7.46 32.12
C ASP A 101 1.75 -6.72 30.96
N ARG A 102 1.77 -5.39 31.06
CA ARG A 102 1.13 -4.48 30.12
C ARG A 102 1.79 -4.51 28.74
N GLU A 103 3.12 -4.60 28.69
CA GLU A 103 3.89 -4.46 27.45
C GLU A 103 3.80 -5.75 26.64
N ILE A 104 4.05 -6.90 27.27
CA ILE A 104 3.88 -8.20 26.63
C ILE A 104 2.42 -8.44 26.24
N GLY A 105 1.47 -8.04 27.10
CA GLY A 105 0.05 -8.13 26.79
C GLY A 105 -0.37 -7.28 25.57
N LEU A 106 0.19 -6.07 25.44
CA LEU A 106 -0.02 -5.22 24.26
C LEU A 106 0.51 -5.87 22.99
N GLU A 107 1.75 -6.38 23.01
CA GLU A 107 2.38 -7.07 21.87
C GLU A 107 1.55 -8.28 21.41
N MET A 108 1.07 -9.11 22.35
CA MET A 108 0.21 -10.25 22.01
C MET A 108 -1.11 -9.80 21.37
N ILE A 109 -1.74 -8.73 21.87
CA ILE A 109 -3.02 -8.24 21.33
C ILE A 109 -2.83 -7.68 19.92
N GLU A 110 -1.73 -6.97 19.67
CA GLU A 110 -1.35 -6.49 18.34
C GLU A 110 -1.17 -7.67 17.38
N MET A 111 -0.35 -8.66 17.77
CA MET A 111 -0.10 -9.87 16.99
C MET A 111 -1.40 -10.63 16.67
N MET A 112 -2.29 -10.80 17.65
CA MET A 112 -3.59 -11.45 17.44
C MET A 112 -4.49 -10.68 16.47
N CYS A 113 -4.60 -9.35 16.63
CA CYS A 113 -5.37 -8.52 15.70
C CYS A 113 -4.81 -8.56 14.28
N GLU A 114 -3.49 -8.67 14.12
CA GLU A 114 -2.80 -8.78 12.84
C GLU A 114 -3.02 -10.14 12.18
N ALA A 115 -3.05 -11.21 12.98
CA ALA A 115 -3.39 -12.56 12.54
C ALA A 115 -4.89 -12.74 12.21
N GLY A 116 -5.70 -11.70 12.42
CA GLY A 116 -7.11 -11.67 12.05
C GLY A 116 -8.07 -12.17 13.13
N CYS A 117 -7.64 -12.27 14.40
CA CYS A 117 -8.55 -12.54 15.51
C CYS A 117 -9.64 -11.45 15.60
N ASP A 118 -10.89 -11.85 15.75
CA ASP A 118 -12.04 -10.96 15.74
C ASP A 118 -12.32 -10.35 17.14
N PRO A 119 -12.05 -9.05 17.38
CA PRO A 119 -12.30 -8.38 18.65
C PRO A 119 -13.80 -8.11 18.91
N ARG A 120 -14.70 -8.49 17.99
CA ARG A 120 -16.15 -8.29 18.12
C ARG A 120 -16.83 -9.47 18.80
N VAL A 121 -16.16 -10.62 18.88
CA VAL A 121 -16.70 -11.84 19.50
C VAL A 121 -16.99 -11.55 20.97
N ARG A 122 -18.19 -11.93 21.41
CA ARG A 122 -18.64 -11.76 22.79
C ARG A 122 -18.50 -13.07 23.55
N ASN A 123 -17.95 -12.98 24.75
CA ASN A 123 -17.91 -14.11 25.66
C ASN A 123 -19.31 -14.42 26.24
N LYS A 124 -19.39 -15.44 27.12
CA LYS A 124 -20.64 -15.86 27.77
C LYS A 124 -21.30 -14.76 28.61
N HIS A 125 -20.52 -13.78 29.07
CA HIS A 125 -21.01 -12.62 29.82
C HIS A 125 -21.47 -11.46 28.90
N GLY A 126 -21.42 -11.65 27.58
CA GLY A 126 -21.78 -10.64 26.60
C GLY A 126 -20.73 -9.55 26.41
N GLN A 127 -19.53 -9.72 26.96
CA GLN A 127 -18.44 -8.74 26.90
C GLN A 127 -17.56 -9.02 25.69
N LYS A 128 -17.07 -7.96 25.03
CA LYS A 128 -15.98 -8.02 24.04
C LYS A 128 -14.62 -7.89 24.75
N PRO A 129 -13.50 -8.22 24.09
CA PRO A 129 -12.16 -7.92 24.61
C PRO A 129 -11.98 -6.45 24.99
N ALA A 130 -12.52 -5.53 24.17
CA ALA A 130 -12.43 -4.08 24.43
C ALA A 130 -13.19 -3.62 25.69
N ASP A 131 -14.19 -4.39 26.12
CA ASP A 131 -14.97 -4.13 27.34
C ASP A 131 -14.20 -4.56 28.61
N LEU A 132 -13.21 -5.43 28.46
CA LEU A 132 -12.37 -5.92 29.57
C LEU A 132 -11.13 -5.04 29.83
N VAL A 133 -10.83 -4.08 28.96
CA VAL A 133 -9.61 -3.26 29.08
C VAL A 133 -9.72 -2.30 30.28
N TYR A 134 -8.74 -2.38 31.19
CA TYR A 134 -8.69 -1.52 32.38
C TYR A 134 -7.50 -0.56 32.33
N ASN A 135 -7.78 0.75 32.38
CA ASN A 135 -6.77 1.82 32.42
C ASN A 135 -5.67 1.75 31.33
N ASN A 136 -6.00 1.21 30.15
CA ASN A 136 -5.07 1.11 29.02
C ASN A 136 -5.74 1.64 27.72
N PRO A 137 -5.62 2.95 27.43
CA PRO A 137 -6.27 3.55 26.26
C PRO A 137 -5.69 3.05 24.93
N GLU A 138 -4.43 2.57 24.94
CA GLU A 138 -3.73 2.06 23.76
C GLU A 138 -4.31 0.73 23.30
N ILE A 139 -4.40 -0.26 24.19
CA ILE A 139 -5.04 -1.56 23.91
C ILE A 139 -6.49 -1.35 23.46
N LYS A 140 -7.23 -0.47 24.14
CA LYS A 140 -8.61 -0.17 23.78
C LYS A 140 -8.72 0.41 22.37
N SER A 141 -7.80 1.31 22.00
CA SER A 141 -7.75 1.91 20.67
C SER A 141 -7.47 0.87 19.59
N ILE A 142 -6.54 -0.07 19.82
CA ILE A 142 -6.19 -1.14 18.88
C ILE A 142 -7.41 -2.02 18.62
N LEU A 143 -8.06 -2.52 19.66
CA LEU A 143 -9.24 -3.39 19.53
C LEU A 143 -10.40 -2.68 18.80
N GLN A 144 -10.63 -1.41 19.10
CA GLN A 144 -11.68 -0.62 18.43
C GLN A 144 -11.35 -0.33 16.96
N LYS A 145 -10.08 -0.04 16.64
CA LYS A 145 -9.63 0.14 15.25
C LYS A 145 -9.80 -1.15 14.46
N THR A 146 -9.38 -2.29 15.01
CA THR A 146 -9.54 -3.60 14.37
C THR A 146 -11.02 -3.93 14.15
N GLU A 147 -11.89 -3.65 15.13
CA GLU A 147 -13.35 -3.79 14.97
C GLU A 147 -13.88 -2.93 13.82
N TYR A 148 -13.46 -1.67 13.73
CA TYR A 148 -13.88 -0.76 12.67
C TYR A 148 -13.45 -1.27 11.28
N VAL A 149 -12.20 -1.70 11.14
CA VAL A 149 -11.66 -2.28 9.89
C VAL A 149 -12.45 -3.51 9.45
N LEU A 150 -12.75 -4.43 10.37
CA LEU A 150 -13.52 -5.63 10.08
C LEU A 150 -15.01 -5.34 9.80
N ALA A 151 -15.54 -4.20 10.25
CA ALA A 151 -16.90 -3.75 9.94
C ALA A 151 -16.99 -3.06 8.57
N GLU A 152 -15.99 -2.25 8.20
CA GLU A 152 -15.89 -1.63 6.87
C GLU A 152 -15.68 -2.67 5.77
N GLY A 153 -14.83 -3.69 5.98
CA GLY A 153 -14.62 -4.78 5.02
C GLY A 153 -15.89 -5.61 4.70
N LEU A 154 -16.93 -5.52 5.52
CA LEU A 154 -18.25 -6.12 5.26
C LEU A 154 -19.20 -5.18 4.51
N ARG A 155 -19.00 -3.85 4.59
CA ARG A 155 -19.80 -2.85 3.87
C ARG A 155 -19.46 -2.78 2.38
N ASP A 156 -18.19 -2.96 2.03
CA ASP A 156 -17.75 -2.93 0.62
C ASP A 156 -18.26 -4.11 -0.23
N ASN A 157 -18.79 -5.18 0.39
CA ASN A 157 -19.48 -6.25 -0.33
C ASN A 157 -20.96 -5.93 -0.63
N ALA A 158 -21.49 -4.81 -0.12
CA ALA A 158 -22.92 -4.50 -0.16
C ALA A 158 -23.28 -3.24 -0.97
N ASP A 159 -22.33 -2.39 -1.38
CA ASP A 159 -22.66 -1.16 -2.11
C ASP A 159 -22.20 -1.16 -3.57
N ASN A 160 -23.19 -1.10 -4.46
CA ASN A 160 -23.07 -1.12 -5.90
C ASN A 160 -22.37 0.14 -6.44
N GLY A 161 -21.64 -0.03 -7.53
CA GLY A 161 -20.87 1.01 -8.21
C GLY A 161 -21.69 2.19 -8.76
N SER A 162 -20.94 3.19 -9.21
CA SER A 162 -21.33 4.51 -9.73
C SER A 162 -21.74 5.56 -8.69
N VAL A 163 -20.76 6.02 -7.89
CA VAL A 163 -20.86 7.37 -7.33
C VAL A 163 -20.44 8.34 -8.43
N HIS A 164 -21.36 9.19 -8.85
CA HIS A 164 -21.13 10.28 -9.81
C HIS A 164 -19.96 11.17 -9.35
N ASP A 165 -18.91 11.31 -10.15
CA ASP A 165 -17.76 12.20 -9.87
C ASP A 165 -18.18 13.66 -9.57
N SER A 166 -19.37 14.07 -9.99
CA SER A 166 -19.95 15.40 -9.69
C SER A 166 -20.35 15.57 -8.22
N ALA A 167 -20.73 14.49 -7.51
CA ALA A 167 -21.26 14.57 -6.14
C ALA A 167 -20.22 15.08 -5.13
N ILE A 168 -18.94 14.79 -5.36
CA ILE A 168 -17.83 15.25 -4.50
C ILE A 168 -17.65 16.78 -4.58
N PHE A 169 -18.04 17.39 -5.70
CA PHE A 169 -17.93 18.83 -5.92
C PHE A 169 -19.21 19.61 -5.61
N GLU A 170 -20.32 18.94 -5.29
CA GLU A 170 -21.60 19.58 -4.91
C GLU A 170 -21.43 20.52 -3.71
N GLN A 171 -20.59 20.13 -2.74
CA GLN A 171 -20.26 20.96 -1.57
C GLN A 171 -19.66 22.34 -1.91
N TYR A 172 -19.15 22.52 -3.14
CA TYR A 172 -18.60 23.79 -3.62
C TYR A 172 -19.59 24.56 -4.51
N GLN A 173 -20.69 23.95 -4.95
CA GLN A 173 -21.72 24.59 -5.78
C GLN A 173 -22.75 25.38 -4.95
N ASP A 174 -23.01 24.96 -3.71
CA ASP A 174 -23.99 25.60 -2.81
C ASP A 174 -23.44 26.80 -2.01
N ASP A 175 -22.13 27.05 -2.05
CA ASP A 175 -21.53 28.20 -1.39
C ASP A 175 -21.63 29.46 -2.28
N ARG A 176 -22.67 30.27 -2.05
CA ARG A 176 -22.92 31.54 -2.75
C ARG A 176 -21.81 32.59 -2.60
N THR A 177 -20.80 32.36 -1.75
CA THR A 177 -19.63 33.23 -1.60
C THR A 177 -18.42 32.78 -2.43
N ARG A 178 -18.47 31.56 -3.01
CA ARG A 178 -17.40 30.98 -3.83
C ARG A 178 -17.92 30.79 -5.25
N ASN A 179 -17.47 31.64 -6.18
CA ASN A 179 -17.72 31.47 -7.62
C ASN A 179 -16.97 30.24 -8.16
N PHE A 180 -17.48 29.05 -7.88
CA PHE A 180 -16.89 27.78 -8.31
C PHE A 180 -17.66 27.19 -9.50
N ARG A 181 -16.93 26.73 -10.52
CA ARG A 181 -17.48 26.04 -11.68
C ARG A 181 -16.67 24.77 -11.93
N PHE A 182 -17.30 23.62 -11.79
CA PHE A 182 -16.72 22.34 -12.21
C PHE A 182 -16.97 22.12 -13.70
N ILE A 183 -15.93 21.69 -14.42
CA ILE A 183 -16.01 21.39 -15.85
C ILE A 183 -15.48 19.98 -16.07
N HIS A 184 -16.36 19.08 -16.50
CA HIS A 184 -15.97 17.72 -16.86
C HIS A 184 -15.57 17.66 -18.34
N GLY A 185 -14.27 17.64 -18.59
CA GLY A 185 -13.69 17.56 -19.93
C GLY A 185 -12.18 17.38 -19.90
N THR A 186 -11.59 17.21 -21.08
CA THR A 186 -10.15 17.05 -21.27
C THR A 186 -9.56 18.33 -21.86
N VAL A 187 -8.53 18.89 -21.21
CA VAL A 187 -7.74 19.99 -21.80
C VAL A 187 -6.91 19.43 -22.95
N THR A 188 -7.09 19.96 -24.15
CA THR A 188 -6.41 19.50 -25.37
C THR A 188 -5.31 20.45 -25.83
N GLN A 189 -5.38 21.72 -25.43
CA GLN A 189 -4.36 22.73 -25.74
C GLN A 189 -4.27 23.80 -24.65
N LEU A 190 -3.04 24.26 -24.35
CA LEU A 190 -2.74 25.45 -23.57
C LEU A 190 -2.09 26.51 -24.47
N ASP A 191 -2.76 27.65 -24.66
CA ASP A 191 -2.14 28.86 -25.19
C ASP A 191 -1.79 29.80 -24.03
N HIS A 192 -0.55 29.72 -23.56
CA HIS A 192 -0.06 30.56 -22.47
C HIS A 192 0.13 32.03 -22.86
N THR A 193 0.26 32.34 -24.16
CA THR A 193 0.44 33.70 -24.65
C THR A 193 -0.90 34.43 -24.69
N SER A 194 -1.92 33.80 -25.27
CA SER A 194 -3.30 34.30 -25.27
C SER A 194 -4.04 34.06 -23.95
N ARG A 195 -3.42 33.30 -23.03
CA ARG A 195 -3.93 32.93 -21.71
C ARG A 195 -5.27 32.21 -21.73
N ASN A 196 -5.36 31.15 -22.53
CA ASN A 196 -6.53 30.30 -22.57
C ASN A 196 -6.21 28.81 -22.68
N VAL A 197 -7.19 27.98 -22.35
CA VAL A 197 -7.15 26.52 -22.52
C VAL A 197 -8.30 26.07 -23.41
N THR A 198 -8.01 25.16 -24.33
CA THR A 198 -9.03 24.47 -25.13
C THR A 198 -9.46 23.20 -24.41
N VAL A 199 -10.77 23.03 -24.23
CA VAL A 199 -11.36 21.90 -23.49
C VAL A 199 -12.33 21.15 -24.40
N SER A 200 -12.17 19.83 -24.47
CA SER A 200 -13.15 18.91 -25.06
C SER A 200 -14.08 18.39 -23.94
N PHE A 201 -15.36 18.74 -23.97
CA PHE A 201 -16.32 18.38 -22.91
C PHE A 201 -16.83 16.95 -23.08
N THR A 202 -16.89 16.21 -21.97
CA THR A 202 -17.35 14.81 -21.97
C THR A 202 -18.86 14.69 -22.24
N ALA A 203 -19.65 15.70 -21.86
CA ALA A 203 -21.11 15.62 -21.89
C ALA A 203 -21.73 15.71 -23.30
N ASN A 204 -21.04 16.35 -24.25
CA ASN A 204 -21.61 16.71 -25.55
C ASN A 204 -20.60 16.72 -26.71
N ASP A 205 -19.38 16.24 -26.51
CA ASP A 205 -18.28 16.25 -27.49
C ASP A 205 -18.00 17.62 -28.13
N THR A 206 -18.40 18.71 -27.46
CA THR A 206 -18.08 20.07 -27.92
C THR A 206 -16.67 20.46 -27.49
N ILE A 207 -16.09 21.40 -28.22
CA ILE A 207 -14.83 22.04 -27.89
C ILE A 207 -15.12 23.50 -27.57
N ASP A 208 -14.62 23.99 -26.44
CA ASP A 208 -14.69 25.41 -26.06
C ASP A 208 -13.33 25.90 -25.58
N THR A 209 -13.18 27.22 -25.56
CA THR A 209 -11.98 27.90 -25.06
C THR A 209 -12.30 28.63 -23.77
N ILE A 210 -11.44 28.46 -22.77
CA ILE A 210 -11.60 29.07 -21.45
C ILE A 210 -10.40 29.95 -21.19
N ASP A 211 -10.64 31.25 -21.09
CA ASP A 211 -9.62 32.22 -20.69
C ASP A 211 -9.29 32.08 -19.20
N PHE A 212 -8.03 32.32 -18.84
CA PHE A 212 -7.59 32.29 -17.45
C PHE A 212 -6.79 33.53 -17.04
N HIS A 213 -7.08 34.04 -15.85
CA HIS A 213 -6.21 35.01 -15.19
C HIS A 213 -5.03 34.33 -14.48
N THR A 214 -5.20 33.11 -13.98
CA THR A 214 -4.18 32.34 -13.25
C THR A 214 -4.41 30.86 -13.54
N LEU A 215 -3.34 30.10 -13.75
CA LEU A 215 -3.40 28.69 -14.13
C LEU A 215 -2.55 27.84 -13.19
N VAL A 216 -3.13 26.75 -12.69
CA VAL A 216 -2.42 25.69 -11.95
C VAL A 216 -2.53 24.40 -12.74
N ILE A 217 -1.38 23.84 -13.14
CA ILE A 217 -1.28 22.60 -13.91
C ILE A 217 -1.00 21.45 -12.93
N ALA A 218 -1.98 20.59 -12.72
CA ALA A 218 -1.92 19.46 -11.77
C ALA A 218 -2.42 18.15 -12.40
N THR A 219 -2.15 17.94 -13.69
CA THR A 219 -2.68 16.81 -14.49
C THR A 219 -2.00 15.46 -14.22
N GLY A 220 -0.99 15.42 -13.33
CA GLY A 220 -0.32 14.21 -12.91
C GLY A 220 0.42 13.47 -14.03
N SER A 221 0.47 12.15 -13.92
CA SER A 221 1.14 11.28 -14.89
C SER A 221 0.33 10.01 -15.18
N SER A 222 0.56 9.40 -16.33
CA SER A 222 -0.02 8.11 -16.73
C SER A 222 1.02 6.99 -16.66
N THR A 223 0.57 5.76 -16.39
CA THR A 223 1.42 4.56 -16.41
C THR A 223 0.94 3.59 -17.50
N PRO A 224 1.80 2.74 -18.10
CA PRO A 224 1.32 1.67 -18.99
C PRO A 224 0.45 0.63 -18.28
N SER A 225 0.38 0.62 -16.94
CA SER A 225 -0.41 -0.35 -16.19
C SER A 225 -1.92 -0.11 -16.27
N PRO A 226 -2.72 -1.10 -16.67
CA PRO A 226 -4.16 -1.07 -16.48
C PRO A 226 -4.56 -1.32 -15.00
N LEU A 227 -3.62 -1.76 -14.15
CA LEU A 227 -3.88 -2.09 -12.74
C LEU A 227 -3.46 -1.01 -11.77
N LEU A 228 -2.44 -0.23 -12.12
CA LEU A 228 -1.76 0.71 -11.23
C LEU A 228 -2.01 2.18 -11.60
N GLY A 229 -2.74 2.44 -12.68
CA GLY A 229 -2.94 3.79 -13.23
C GLY A 229 -4.36 4.29 -13.11
N LEU A 230 -4.51 5.60 -12.90
CA LEU A 230 -5.76 6.37 -13.05
C LEU A 230 -5.82 7.02 -14.44
N ASN A 231 -5.44 6.27 -15.48
CA ASN A 231 -5.37 6.79 -16.84
C ASN A 231 -6.74 7.10 -17.45
N ARG A 232 -7.78 6.48 -16.89
CA ARG A 232 -9.19 6.58 -17.28
C ARG A 232 -10.04 6.67 -16.02
N ASP A 233 -11.36 6.55 -16.15
CA ASP A 233 -12.27 6.60 -15.02
C ASP A 233 -12.15 5.39 -14.07
N ILE A 234 -12.80 5.52 -12.93
CA ILE A 234 -12.82 4.48 -11.88
C ILE A 234 -13.52 3.19 -12.32
N GLY A 235 -14.48 3.29 -13.25
CA GLY A 235 -15.18 2.13 -13.82
C GLY A 235 -14.21 1.24 -14.57
N ASP A 236 -13.46 1.81 -15.50
CA ASP A 236 -12.40 1.11 -16.25
C ASP A 236 -11.39 0.42 -15.31
N LEU A 237 -10.95 1.12 -14.25
CA LEU A 237 -10.02 0.54 -13.28
C LEU A 237 -10.63 -0.65 -12.52
N ARG A 238 -11.88 -0.54 -12.07
CA ARG A 238 -12.59 -1.61 -11.36
C ARG A 238 -12.86 -2.81 -12.25
N GLU A 239 -13.18 -2.59 -13.52
CA GLU A 239 -13.33 -3.65 -14.51
C GLU A 239 -12.01 -4.41 -14.71
N ASN A 240 -10.90 -3.68 -14.86
CA ASN A 240 -9.56 -4.27 -14.96
C ASN A 240 -9.20 -5.09 -13.71
N TRP A 241 -9.43 -4.56 -12.51
CA TRP A 241 -9.22 -5.30 -11.26
C TRP A 241 -10.08 -6.56 -11.17
N THR A 242 -11.35 -6.48 -11.59
CA THR A 242 -12.27 -7.63 -11.61
C THR A 242 -11.77 -8.72 -12.56
N ALA A 243 -11.38 -8.34 -13.78
CA ALA A 243 -10.83 -9.26 -14.77
C ALA A 243 -9.54 -9.92 -14.27
N PHE A 244 -8.62 -9.14 -13.68
CA PHE A 244 -7.37 -9.64 -13.13
C PHE A 244 -7.60 -10.62 -11.97
N ARG A 245 -8.44 -10.25 -10.99
CA ARG A 245 -8.78 -11.11 -9.84
C ARG A 245 -9.42 -12.43 -10.29
N LYS A 246 -10.23 -12.41 -11.36
CA LYS A 246 -10.84 -13.62 -11.92
C LYS A 246 -9.80 -14.55 -12.57
N ALA A 247 -8.77 -14.00 -13.21
CA ALA A 247 -7.72 -14.78 -13.87
C ALA A 247 -6.67 -15.32 -12.87
N LEU A 248 -6.44 -14.59 -11.79
CA LEU A 248 -5.36 -14.84 -10.82
C LEU A 248 -5.29 -16.29 -10.27
N PRO A 249 -6.40 -16.96 -9.87
CA PRO A 249 -6.35 -18.32 -9.34
C PRO A 249 -5.87 -19.38 -10.33
N THR A 250 -5.93 -19.08 -11.64
CA THR A 250 -5.54 -19.98 -12.73
C THR A 250 -4.15 -19.71 -13.30
N ALA A 251 -3.51 -18.62 -12.88
CA ALA A 251 -2.19 -18.23 -13.37
C ALA A 251 -1.13 -19.23 -12.89
N LYS A 252 -0.28 -19.69 -13.81
CA LYS A 252 0.83 -20.60 -13.48
C LYS A 252 2.16 -19.88 -13.37
N ASN A 253 2.25 -18.64 -13.84
CA ASN A 253 3.41 -17.77 -13.68
C ASN A 253 3.01 -16.31 -13.93
N ILE A 254 3.73 -15.36 -13.31
CA ILE A 254 3.46 -13.94 -13.42
C ILE A 254 4.77 -13.20 -13.72
N ILE A 255 4.73 -12.25 -14.65
CA ILE A 255 5.85 -11.34 -14.91
C ILE A 255 5.45 -9.91 -14.57
N ILE A 256 6.29 -9.25 -13.80
CA ILE A 256 6.15 -7.85 -13.42
C ILE A 256 7.34 -7.10 -14.00
N SER A 257 7.10 -6.17 -14.94
CA SER A 257 8.17 -5.30 -15.42
C SER A 257 8.25 -4.07 -14.53
N GLY A 258 9.40 -3.79 -13.92
CA GLY A 258 9.64 -2.60 -13.10
C GLY A 258 10.10 -2.95 -11.68
N GLY A 259 11.35 -2.64 -11.36
CA GLY A 259 11.93 -2.82 -10.03
C GLY A 259 11.72 -1.65 -9.07
N GLY A 260 10.76 -0.76 -9.34
CA GLY A 260 10.40 0.35 -8.43
C GLY A 260 9.47 -0.11 -7.30
N PRO A 261 9.08 0.80 -6.37
CA PRO A 261 8.22 0.47 -5.23
C PRO A 261 6.94 -0.26 -5.63
N ALA A 262 6.20 0.27 -6.60
CA ALA A 262 4.94 -0.34 -7.04
C ALA A 262 5.12 -1.78 -7.53
N GLY A 263 6.18 -2.06 -8.30
CA GLY A 263 6.47 -3.41 -8.79
C GLY A 263 6.93 -4.36 -7.68
N VAL A 264 7.76 -3.89 -6.76
CA VAL A 264 8.25 -4.68 -5.61
C VAL A 264 7.13 -5.00 -4.61
N GLU A 265 6.28 -4.01 -4.29
CA GLU A 265 5.12 -4.19 -3.41
C GLU A 265 4.14 -5.18 -4.04
N THR A 266 3.78 -4.98 -5.32
CA THR A 266 2.89 -5.89 -6.05
C THR A 266 3.46 -7.32 -6.09
N ALA A 267 4.77 -7.47 -6.32
CA ALA A 267 5.41 -8.78 -6.34
C ALA A 267 5.40 -9.46 -4.97
N GLY A 268 5.67 -8.70 -3.91
CA GLY A 268 5.66 -9.20 -2.54
C GLY A 268 4.28 -9.69 -2.11
N GLU A 269 3.25 -8.88 -2.34
CA GLU A 269 1.85 -9.22 -2.03
C GLU A 269 1.37 -10.44 -2.80
N LEU A 270 1.57 -10.46 -4.12
CA LEU A 270 1.17 -11.61 -4.95
C LEU A 270 1.98 -12.86 -4.60
N GLY A 271 3.28 -12.70 -4.31
CA GLY A 271 4.15 -13.80 -3.91
C GLY A 271 3.64 -14.47 -2.65
N GLU A 272 3.37 -13.70 -1.61
CA GLU A 272 2.90 -14.24 -0.34
C GLU A 272 1.47 -14.77 -0.44
N TYR A 273 0.59 -14.09 -1.17
CA TYR A 273 -0.79 -14.54 -1.38
C TYR A 273 -0.87 -15.88 -2.15
N LEU A 274 -0.06 -16.06 -3.20
CA LEU A 274 -0.13 -17.24 -4.07
C LEU A 274 0.75 -18.39 -3.62
N ASN A 275 1.88 -18.08 -2.98
CA ASN A 275 2.91 -19.08 -2.65
C ASN A 275 3.12 -19.27 -1.15
N GLY A 276 2.55 -18.40 -0.31
CA GLY A 276 2.95 -18.31 1.09
C GLY A 276 4.37 -17.77 1.25
N ARG A 277 4.94 -18.00 2.42
CA ARG A 277 6.29 -17.53 2.78
C ARG A 277 7.19 -18.71 3.13
N ALA A 278 8.47 -18.59 2.80
CA ALA A 278 9.50 -19.49 3.26
C ALA A 278 9.67 -19.36 4.76
N TRP A 279 9.81 -20.49 5.45
CA TRP A 279 10.08 -20.53 6.88
C TRP A 279 11.28 -19.65 7.25
N TRP A 280 11.28 -19.03 8.45
CA TRP A 280 12.23 -17.96 8.81
C TRP A 280 13.73 -18.33 8.69
N PHE A 281 14.09 -19.62 8.80
CA PHE A 281 15.48 -20.08 8.62
C PHE A 281 15.88 -20.26 7.15
N ARG A 282 14.93 -20.22 6.21
CA ARG A 282 15.17 -20.35 4.78
C ARG A 282 15.29 -18.97 4.14
N SER A 283 16.32 -18.80 3.33
CA SER A 283 16.55 -17.58 2.56
C SER A 283 15.68 -17.48 1.30
N LYS A 284 14.98 -18.57 0.91
CA LYS A 284 14.17 -18.64 -0.31
C LYS A 284 13.09 -19.71 -0.21
N LEU A 285 11.95 -19.47 -0.87
CA LEU A 285 10.92 -20.48 -1.12
C LEU A 285 11.36 -21.40 -2.27
N ALA A 286 11.60 -22.68 -1.97
CA ALA A 286 12.20 -23.62 -2.92
C ALA A 286 11.28 -23.94 -4.11
N ASN A 287 9.99 -24.15 -3.85
CA ASN A 287 9.00 -24.60 -4.85
C ASN A 287 7.75 -23.71 -4.80
N PRO A 288 7.78 -22.48 -5.35
CA PRO A 288 6.60 -21.64 -5.42
C PRO A 288 5.53 -22.27 -6.31
N ARG A 289 4.26 -22.21 -5.89
CA ARG A 289 3.10 -22.67 -6.67
C ARG A 289 2.95 -21.90 -7.98
N VAL A 290 3.16 -20.58 -7.92
CA VAL A 290 3.10 -19.64 -9.02
C VAL A 290 4.41 -18.83 -9.01
N PRO A 291 5.39 -19.16 -9.86
CA PRO A 291 6.60 -18.39 -9.99
C PRO A 291 6.30 -16.95 -10.44
N ILE A 292 6.84 -15.98 -9.71
CA ILE A 292 6.72 -14.55 -10.03
C ILE A 292 8.10 -14.01 -10.38
N THR A 293 8.20 -13.30 -11.50
CA THR A 293 9.46 -12.71 -11.95
C THR A 293 9.34 -11.19 -12.07
N VAL A 294 10.15 -10.46 -11.32
CA VAL A 294 10.33 -9.01 -11.47
C VAL A 294 11.49 -8.75 -12.42
N VAL A 295 11.25 -7.97 -13.48
CA VAL A 295 12.29 -7.58 -14.45
C VAL A 295 12.61 -6.10 -14.28
N THR A 296 13.88 -5.75 -14.10
CA THR A 296 14.33 -4.36 -13.96
C THR A 296 15.51 -4.05 -14.88
N SER A 297 15.46 -2.88 -15.52
CA SER A 297 16.51 -2.42 -16.43
C SER A 297 17.78 -1.96 -15.71
N GLY A 298 17.68 -1.57 -14.44
CA GLY A 298 18.82 -1.19 -13.62
C GLY A 298 19.55 -2.38 -13.00
N PRO A 299 20.75 -2.16 -12.43
CA PRO A 299 21.53 -3.22 -11.78
C PRO A 299 20.96 -3.65 -10.42
N GLN A 300 19.95 -2.94 -9.90
CA GLN A 300 19.24 -3.24 -8.65
C GLN A 300 17.76 -2.84 -8.74
N ILE A 301 16.95 -3.42 -7.86
CA ILE A 301 15.60 -2.91 -7.55
C ILE A 301 15.70 -1.74 -6.56
N LEU A 302 14.62 -0.98 -6.43
CA LEU A 302 14.48 0.17 -5.54
C LEU A 302 15.70 1.12 -5.66
N PRO A 303 15.94 1.74 -6.83
CA PRO A 303 17.16 2.50 -7.11
C PRO A 303 17.33 3.75 -6.24
N LEU A 304 16.26 4.21 -5.57
CA LEU A 304 16.34 5.27 -4.57
C LEU A 304 16.92 4.79 -3.24
N LEU A 305 16.94 3.48 -2.98
CA LEU A 305 17.52 2.89 -1.81
C LEU A 305 18.97 2.46 -2.06
N ARG A 306 19.80 2.57 -1.02
CA ARG A 306 21.18 2.08 -1.03
C ARG A 306 21.24 0.56 -1.26
N PRO A 307 22.34 0.03 -1.84
CA PRO A 307 22.43 -1.37 -2.24
C PRO A 307 22.11 -2.38 -1.15
N SER A 308 22.45 -2.10 0.11
CA SER A 308 22.15 -3.01 1.24
C SER A 308 20.66 -3.21 1.49
N LEU A 309 19.83 -2.19 1.28
CA LEU A 309 18.38 -2.29 1.41
C LEU A 309 17.74 -2.92 0.17
N ALA A 310 18.26 -2.63 -1.02
CA ALA A 310 17.83 -3.29 -2.25
C ALA A 310 18.12 -4.80 -2.21
N ASN A 311 19.32 -5.21 -1.75
CA ASN A 311 19.66 -6.62 -1.57
C ASN A 311 18.78 -7.30 -0.53
N LEU A 312 18.45 -6.61 0.56
CA LEU A 312 17.52 -7.12 1.56
C LEU A 312 16.10 -7.31 0.99
N ALA A 313 15.65 -6.39 0.14
CA ALA A 313 14.38 -6.54 -0.57
C ALA A 313 14.38 -7.77 -1.49
N GLU A 314 15.46 -8.01 -2.22
CA GLU A 314 15.62 -9.22 -3.04
C GLU A 314 15.54 -10.50 -2.18
N GLN A 315 16.12 -10.50 -0.98
CA GLN A 315 16.02 -11.62 -0.04
C GLN A 315 14.57 -11.85 0.44
N TYR A 316 13.85 -10.79 0.83
CA TYR A 316 12.46 -10.90 1.24
C TYR A 316 11.53 -11.34 0.10
N LEU A 317 11.79 -10.87 -1.13
CA LEU A 317 11.09 -11.32 -2.33
C LEU A 317 11.34 -12.82 -2.61
N ALA A 318 12.59 -13.28 -2.47
CA ALA A 318 12.93 -14.69 -2.65
C ALA A 318 12.20 -15.60 -1.63
N GLN A 319 11.97 -15.11 -0.41
CA GLN A 319 11.20 -15.82 0.61
C GLN A 319 9.73 -16.01 0.23
N VAL A 320 9.16 -15.19 -0.66
CA VAL A 320 7.75 -15.31 -1.11
C VAL A 320 7.63 -15.82 -2.55
N GLY A 321 8.69 -16.49 -3.05
CA GLY A 321 8.68 -17.13 -4.36
C GLY A 321 8.90 -16.18 -5.55
N VAL A 322 9.36 -14.95 -5.29
CA VAL A 322 9.67 -13.98 -6.34
C VAL A 322 11.13 -14.07 -6.75
N THR A 323 11.39 -14.06 -8.05
CA THR A 323 12.73 -13.95 -8.63
C THR A 323 12.90 -12.58 -9.28
N VAL A 324 14.12 -12.03 -9.22
CA VAL A 324 14.44 -10.72 -9.83
C VAL A 324 15.46 -10.91 -10.95
N ILE A 325 15.14 -10.42 -12.15
CA ILE A 325 16.06 -10.30 -13.29
C ILE A 325 16.48 -8.84 -13.39
N LYS A 326 17.77 -8.58 -13.24
CA LYS A 326 18.38 -7.24 -13.20
C LYS A 326 19.14 -6.96 -14.49
N SER A 327 19.44 -5.69 -14.74
CA SER A 327 20.11 -5.24 -15.97
C SER A 327 19.43 -5.74 -17.25
N ALA A 328 18.10 -5.91 -17.19
CA ALA A 328 17.28 -6.48 -18.24
C ALA A 328 16.14 -5.51 -18.56
N ARG A 329 16.19 -4.93 -19.76
CA ARG A 329 15.14 -4.02 -20.24
C ARG A 329 14.11 -4.81 -21.03
N VAL A 330 12.83 -4.68 -20.67
CA VAL A 330 11.73 -5.12 -21.53
C VAL A 330 11.68 -4.21 -22.75
N GLN A 331 11.85 -4.79 -23.94
CA GLN A 331 11.83 -4.09 -25.22
C GLN A 331 10.45 -4.18 -25.89
N ASN A 332 9.80 -5.35 -25.85
CA ASN A 332 8.50 -5.56 -26.47
C ASN A 332 7.63 -6.54 -25.65
N VAL A 333 6.31 -6.37 -25.77
CA VAL A 333 5.31 -7.20 -25.09
C VAL A 333 4.21 -7.55 -26.09
N ALA A 334 3.89 -8.84 -26.23
CA ALA A 334 2.88 -9.34 -27.16
C ALA A 334 1.88 -10.27 -26.45
N PRO A 335 0.57 -9.97 -26.43
CA PRO A 335 -0.08 -8.77 -26.98
C PRO A 335 0.37 -7.49 -26.25
N ARG A 336 0.18 -6.32 -26.87
CA ARG A 336 0.57 -5.05 -26.22
C ARG A 336 -0.20 -4.90 -24.92
N ALA A 337 0.47 -4.41 -23.87
CA ALA A 337 -0.11 -4.36 -22.53
C ALA A 337 -1.33 -3.43 -22.39
N ASP A 338 -1.53 -2.53 -23.35
CA ASP A 338 -2.67 -1.61 -23.45
C ASP A 338 -3.80 -2.12 -24.37
N SER A 339 -3.68 -3.32 -24.95
CA SER A 339 -4.73 -3.87 -25.80
C SER A 339 -5.92 -4.40 -25.00
N LYS A 340 -7.10 -4.40 -25.62
CA LYS A 340 -8.28 -5.10 -25.10
C LYS A 340 -7.90 -6.56 -24.83
N ASP A 341 -8.23 -7.07 -23.65
CA ASP A 341 -7.89 -8.41 -23.14
C ASP A 341 -6.40 -8.68 -22.81
N ALA A 342 -5.49 -7.70 -22.91
CA ALA A 342 -4.07 -7.89 -22.61
C ALA A 342 -3.82 -8.38 -21.17
N LEU A 343 -4.70 -7.99 -20.25
CA LEU A 343 -4.57 -8.26 -18.82
C LEU A 343 -4.71 -9.75 -18.46
N THR A 344 -5.42 -10.52 -19.30
CA THR A 344 -5.68 -11.96 -19.06
C THR A 344 -5.14 -12.84 -20.18
N ALA A 345 -4.59 -12.24 -21.24
CA ALA A 345 -3.94 -12.96 -22.32
C ALA A 345 -2.54 -13.42 -21.92
N LYS A 346 -2.19 -14.63 -22.35
CA LYS A 346 -0.80 -15.10 -22.28
C LYS A 346 0.09 -14.16 -23.07
N THR A 347 1.16 -13.74 -22.41
CA THR A 347 2.01 -12.67 -22.90
C THR A 347 3.42 -13.18 -23.13
N THR A 348 4.03 -12.75 -24.23
CA THR A 348 5.46 -12.93 -24.50
C THR A 348 6.15 -11.60 -24.23
N VAL A 349 7.07 -11.59 -23.27
CA VAL A 349 7.91 -10.44 -22.91
C VAL A 349 9.27 -10.64 -23.56
N THR A 350 9.66 -9.74 -24.47
CA THR A 350 10.96 -9.77 -25.15
C THR A 350 11.88 -8.74 -24.50
N LEU A 351 13.05 -9.19 -24.06
CA LEU A 351 14.10 -8.36 -23.47
C LEU A 351 15.00 -7.77 -24.56
N GLU A 352 15.74 -6.72 -24.23
CA GLU A 352 16.63 -5.99 -25.15
C GLU A 352 17.78 -6.86 -25.71
N ASP A 353 18.17 -7.91 -25.00
CA ASP A 353 19.15 -8.90 -25.46
C ASP A 353 18.56 -10.00 -26.37
N GLY A 354 17.26 -9.95 -26.63
CA GLY A 354 16.52 -10.93 -27.44
C GLY A 354 15.96 -12.11 -26.65
N GLN A 355 16.23 -12.23 -25.35
CA GLN A 355 15.62 -13.27 -24.52
C GLN A 355 14.10 -13.06 -24.43
N THR A 356 13.33 -14.15 -24.50
CA THR A 356 11.87 -14.10 -24.35
C THR A 356 11.42 -14.82 -23.09
N LEU A 357 10.49 -14.22 -22.36
CA LEU A 357 9.84 -14.78 -21.17
C LEU A 357 8.33 -14.92 -21.44
N GLY A 358 7.78 -16.10 -21.15
CA GLY A 358 6.33 -16.34 -21.21
C GLY A 358 5.67 -16.00 -19.87
N ALA A 359 4.53 -15.29 -19.94
CA ALA A 359 3.73 -14.90 -18.79
C ALA A 359 2.27 -15.36 -18.96
N ASP A 360 1.68 -16.02 -17.97
CA ASP A 360 0.21 -16.20 -17.95
C ASP A 360 -0.48 -14.90 -17.56
N LEU A 361 0.12 -14.11 -16.65
CA LEU A 361 -0.27 -12.74 -16.35
C LEU A 361 0.94 -11.81 -16.39
N TYR A 362 0.76 -10.64 -17.00
CA TYR A 362 1.79 -9.61 -17.11
C TYR A 362 1.34 -8.31 -16.45
N ILE A 363 2.19 -7.74 -15.59
CA ILE A 363 1.92 -6.48 -14.90
C ILE A 363 3.02 -5.48 -15.26
N PRO A 364 2.73 -4.48 -16.10
CA PRO A 364 3.69 -3.41 -16.34
C PRO A 364 3.65 -2.43 -15.17
N ALA A 365 4.69 -2.44 -14.34
CA ALA A 365 4.95 -1.50 -13.26
C ALA A 365 6.18 -0.61 -13.58
N THR A 366 6.37 -0.26 -14.86
CA THR A 366 7.48 0.58 -15.33
C THR A 366 7.01 1.99 -15.61
N GLY A 367 7.75 2.96 -15.06
CA GLY A 367 7.69 4.37 -15.45
C GLY A 367 6.33 5.05 -15.35
N THR A 368 6.36 6.36 -15.51
CA THR A 368 5.18 7.17 -15.76
C THR A 368 5.49 8.17 -16.86
N ARG A 369 4.45 8.69 -17.50
CA ARG A 369 4.53 9.75 -18.51
C ARG A 369 3.73 10.94 -17.99
N ALA A 370 4.37 12.09 -17.86
CA ALA A 370 3.68 13.32 -17.47
C ALA A 370 2.53 13.64 -18.43
N ASN A 371 1.38 14.05 -17.88
CA ASN A 371 0.20 14.40 -18.65
C ASN A 371 0.29 15.85 -19.14
N ALA A 372 1.28 16.13 -19.99
CA ALA A 372 1.63 17.47 -20.48
C ALA A 372 1.46 17.60 -22.00
N GLY A 373 0.79 16.66 -22.66
CA GLY A 373 0.69 16.62 -24.14
C GLY A 373 -0.04 17.80 -24.79
N PHE A 374 -0.82 18.55 -24.00
CA PHE A 374 -1.52 19.77 -24.43
C PHE A 374 -0.66 21.04 -24.31
N ILE A 375 0.57 20.93 -23.81
CA ILE A 375 1.46 22.04 -23.50
C ILE A 375 2.54 22.16 -24.58
N ASP A 376 2.88 23.40 -24.97
CA ASP A 376 3.95 23.65 -25.92
C ASP A 376 5.29 23.08 -25.41
N ARG A 377 6.05 22.44 -26.31
CA ARG A 377 7.34 21.82 -25.99
C ARG A 377 8.35 22.81 -25.42
N SER A 378 8.25 24.11 -25.71
CA SER A 378 9.14 25.14 -25.15
C SER A 378 9.01 25.28 -23.63
N LEU A 379 7.88 24.84 -23.06
CA LEU A 379 7.58 24.84 -21.63
C LEU A 379 7.86 23.48 -20.98
N LEU A 380 8.40 22.50 -21.72
CA LEU A 380 8.66 21.16 -21.21
C LEU A 380 10.16 20.90 -21.05
N THR A 381 10.50 20.12 -20.04
CA THR A 381 11.83 19.53 -19.86
C THR A 381 12.04 18.36 -20.85
N PRO A 382 13.29 17.90 -21.07
CA PRO A 382 13.56 16.79 -21.99
C PRO A 382 12.86 15.46 -21.64
N ASP A 383 12.54 15.24 -20.37
CA ASP A 383 11.76 14.10 -19.86
C ASP A 383 10.23 14.30 -19.98
N GLY A 384 9.78 15.42 -20.56
CA GLY A 384 8.38 15.69 -20.89
C GLY A 384 7.54 16.26 -19.74
N ARG A 385 8.15 16.64 -18.62
CA ARG A 385 7.49 17.37 -17.52
C ARG A 385 7.43 18.86 -17.82
N VAL A 386 6.52 19.57 -17.16
CA VAL A 386 6.44 21.04 -17.23
C VAL A 386 7.64 21.65 -16.52
N ASP A 387 8.39 22.48 -17.23
CA ASP A 387 9.58 23.17 -16.76
C ASP A 387 9.18 24.23 -15.72
N THR A 388 9.38 23.86 -14.46
CA THR A 388 8.91 24.57 -13.29
C THR A 388 10.09 25.03 -12.44
N ASN A 389 10.02 26.25 -11.93
CA ASN A 389 10.96 26.77 -10.95
C ASN A 389 10.96 25.87 -9.69
N PRO A 390 12.11 25.28 -9.31
CA PRO A 390 12.16 24.30 -8.24
C PRO A 390 11.87 24.90 -6.86
N SER A 391 12.01 26.21 -6.68
CA SER A 391 11.75 26.85 -5.38
C SER A 391 10.37 27.48 -5.28
N THR A 392 9.79 27.97 -6.38
CA THR A 392 8.53 28.73 -6.32
C THR A 392 7.33 28.04 -6.92
N LEU A 393 7.54 26.93 -7.64
CA LEU A 393 6.51 26.16 -8.37
C LEU A 393 5.90 26.91 -9.58
N ARG A 394 6.48 28.06 -9.96
CA ARG A 394 6.07 28.84 -11.14
C ARG A 394 6.59 28.22 -12.44
N VAL A 395 5.83 28.34 -13.52
CA VAL A 395 6.25 28.01 -14.88
C VAL A 395 6.76 29.28 -15.53
N ASP A 396 7.97 29.72 -15.18
CA ASP A 396 8.49 31.06 -15.49
C ASP A 396 8.43 31.38 -17.00
N LYS A 397 8.68 30.38 -17.85
CA LYS A 397 8.63 30.51 -19.32
C LYS A 397 7.22 30.73 -19.87
N ALA A 398 6.17 30.35 -19.13
CA ALA A 398 4.77 30.53 -19.54
C ALA A 398 4.23 31.94 -19.19
N GLY A 399 5.03 32.77 -18.53
CA GLY A 399 4.62 34.10 -18.08
C GLY A 399 4.00 34.11 -16.68
N PRO A 400 3.50 35.27 -16.23
CA PRO A 400 3.07 35.45 -14.85
C PRO A 400 1.85 34.59 -14.49
N ARG A 401 1.80 34.17 -13.22
CA ARG A 401 0.66 33.45 -12.61
C ARG A 401 0.33 32.12 -13.30
N VAL A 402 1.34 31.40 -13.73
CA VAL A 402 1.23 30.02 -14.21
C VAL A 402 2.09 29.14 -13.29
N TYR A 403 1.50 28.08 -12.76
CA TYR A 403 2.15 27.16 -11.82
C TYR A 403 1.94 25.73 -12.28
N ALA A 404 2.84 24.84 -11.89
CA ALA A 404 2.66 23.40 -12.09
C ALA A 404 3.09 22.64 -10.83
N ILE A 405 2.35 21.60 -10.47
CA ILE A 405 2.57 20.82 -9.24
C ILE A 405 2.31 19.33 -9.46
N GLY A 406 2.92 18.49 -8.62
CA GLY A 406 2.82 17.03 -8.71
C GLY A 406 3.58 16.44 -9.90
N ASP A 407 3.24 15.22 -10.28
CA ASP A 407 4.03 14.41 -11.22
C ASP A 407 4.19 15.01 -12.63
N VAL A 408 3.31 15.95 -13.02
CA VAL A 408 3.40 16.64 -14.31
C VAL A 408 4.57 17.63 -14.36
N SER A 409 5.12 18.03 -13.22
CA SER A 409 6.01 19.20 -13.08
C SER A 409 7.43 18.83 -12.64
N SER A 410 8.40 19.71 -12.95
CA SER A 410 9.83 19.41 -12.78
C SER A 410 10.46 19.88 -11.46
N TRP A 411 9.70 20.49 -10.55
CA TRP A 411 10.24 21.14 -9.34
C TRP A 411 10.94 20.21 -8.35
N ALA A 412 10.59 18.93 -8.35
CA ALA A 412 11.25 17.88 -7.58
C ALA A 412 11.09 16.51 -8.25
N ARG A 413 11.69 15.47 -7.67
CA ARG A 413 11.36 14.08 -8.09
C ARG A 413 9.91 13.73 -7.71
N PRO A 414 9.23 12.85 -8.49
CA PRO A 414 7.89 12.38 -8.16
C PRO A 414 7.85 11.62 -6.82
N THR A 415 7.22 12.20 -5.81
CA THR A 415 6.93 11.53 -4.54
C THR A 415 5.80 12.25 -3.79
N VAL A 416 4.86 11.46 -3.24
CA VAL A 416 3.71 11.99 -2.50
C VAL A 416 4.12 12.83 -1.29
N HIS A 417 5.27 12.54 -0.67
CA HIS A 417 5.72 13.24 0.53
C HIS A 417 5.96 14.74 0.30
N PHE A 418 6.43 15.11 -0.89
CA PHE A 418 6.71 16.51 -1.18
C PHE A 418 5.44 17.34 -1.42
N ILE A 419 4.30 16.71 -1.72
CA ILE A 419 3.03 17.43 -1.91
C ILE A 419 2.62 18.16 -0.62
N VAL A 420 2.93 17.59 0.54
CA VAL A 420 2.62 18.20 1.85
C VAL A 420 3.29 19.57 2.00
N GLU A 421 4.50 19.74 1.48
CA GLU A 421 5.27 20.99 1.54
C GLU A 421 5.02 21.88 0.32
N ALA A 422 4.82 21.30 -0.86
CA ALA A 422 4.64 22.03 -2.11
C ALA A 422 3.30 22.78 -2.20
N ILE A 423 2.20 22.21 -1.68
CA ILE A 423 0.90 22.90 -1.69
C ILE A 423 0.94 24.23 -0.91
N PRO A 424 1.46 24.27 0.33
CA PRO A 424 1.64 25.53 1.06
C PRO A 424 2.49 26.57 0.32
N VAL A 425 3.53 26.14 -0.41
CA VAL A 425 4.37 27.02 -1.25
C VAL A 425 3.56 27.59 -2.41
N LEU A 426 2.83 26.72 -3.13
CA LEU A 426 1.96 27.11 -4.24
C LEU A 426 0.91 28.13 -3.78
N CYS A 427 0.19 27.84 -2.69
CA CYS A 427 -0.86 28.71 -2.16
C CYS A 427 -0.32 30.08 -1.75
N ALA A 428 0.80 30.13 -1.04
CA ALA A 428 1.42 31.38 -0.60
C ALA A 428 1.87 32.25 -1.79
N ASN A 429 2.58 31.66 -2.75
CA ASN A 429 3.10 32.39 -3.91
C ASN A 429 1.98 32.81 -4.86
N MET A 430 0.96 31.97 -5.04
CA MET A 430 -0.23 32.34 -5.82
C MET A 430 -1.00 33.49 -5.17
N LYS A 431 -1.19 33.46 -3.85
CA LYS A 431 -1.82 34.57 -3.11
C LYS A 431 -1.04 35.87 -3.28
N ARG A 432 0.29 35.82 -3.11
CA ARG A 432 1.18 36.97 -3.31
C ARG A 432 1.02 37.55 -4.72
N ASP A 433 1.11 36.72 -5.75
CA ASP A 433 1.04 37.17 -7.14
C ASP A 433 -0.34 37.72 -7.52
N LEU A 434 -1.41 37.22 -6.91
CA LEU A 434 -2.77 37.74 -7.08
C LEU A 434 -2.95 39.11 -6.41
N LEU A 435 -2.39 39.32 -5.21
CA LEU A 435 -2.44 40.62 -4.53
C LEU A 435 -1.64 41.68 -5.29
N LEU A 436 -0.44 41.34 -5.76
CA LEU A 436 0.35 42.22 -6.63
C LEU A 436 -0.39 42.55 -7.92
N ALA A 437 -1.04 41.57 -8.55
CA ALA A 437 -1.86 41.80 -9.74
C ALA A 437 -3.09 42.68 -9.47
N ALA A 438 -3.59 42.71 -8.23
CA ALA A 438 -4.66 43.59 -7.80
C ALA A 438 -4.18 45.03 -7.47
N GLY A 439 -2.87 45.28 -7.52
CA GLY A 439 -2.27 46.59 -7.27
C GLY A 439 -1.87 46.85 -5.82
N GLU A 440 -1.81 45.81 -4.98
CA GLU A 440 -1.24 45.92 -3.64
C GLU A 440 0.27 46.19 -3.71
N ASP A 441 0.78 47.01 -2.79
CA ASP A 441 2.19 47.37 -2.74
C ASP A 441 3.07 46.17 -2.41
N GLU A 442 4.24 46.05 -3.06
CA GLU A 442 5.14 44.92 -2.88
C GLU A 442 5.58 44.70 -1.42
N GLY A 443 5.70 45.80 -0.66
CA GLY A 443 6.03 45.76 0.77
C GLY A 443 4.90 45.28 1.69
N SER A 444 3.64 45.19 1.22
CA SER A 444 2.49 44.76 2.04
C SER A 444 2.15 43.28 1.87
N VAL A 445 2.62 42.63 0.80
CA VAL A 445 2.20 41.28 0.38
C VAL A 445 3.15 40.14 0.80
N GLY A 446 4.23 40.46 1.54
CA GLY A 446 5.20 39.49 2.06
C GLY A 446 6.11 38.86 0.99
N GLU A 447 7.17 38.16 1.42
CA GLU A 447 8.12 37.50 0.53
C GLU A 447 7.59 36.17 -0.04
N ASP A 448 8.23 35.68 -1.11
CA ASP A 448 7.97 34.35 -1.65
C ASP A 448 8.25 33.26 -0.59
N ARG A 449 7.37 32.26 -0.54
CA ARG A 449 7.64 31.01 0.17
C ARG A 449 8.45 30.10 -0.75
N LEU A 450 9.52 29.52 -0.24
CA LEU A 450 10.43 28.70 -1.03
C LEU A 450 10.30 27.21 -0.68
N PHE A 451 10.18 26.39 -1.71
CA PHE A 451 10.36 24.94 -1.64
C PHE A 451 11.84 24.57 -1.68
N LYS A 452 12.21 23.54 -0.93
CA LYS A 452 13.54 22.95 -0.95
C LYS A 452 13.40 21.43 -0.96
N GLU A 453 13.81 20.80 -2.05
CA GLU A 453 13.77 19.34 -2.16
C GLU A 453 14.65 18.68 -1.08
N ASP A 454 14.06 17.76 -0.32
CA ASP A 454 14.82 16.88 0.55
C ASP A 454 15.35 15.68 -0.23
N THR A 455 16.63 15.74 -0.58
CA THR A 455 17.30 14.71 -1.38
C THR A 455 17.77 13.51 -0.54
N ARG A 456 17.51 13.48 0.77
CA ARG A 456 17.89 12.34 1.61
C ARG A 456 17.07 11.11 1.26
N GLU A 457 17.70 9.94 1.41
CA GLU A 457 17.08 8.63 1.16
C GLU A 457 15.82 8.46 2.01
N THR A 458 14.65 8.55 1.35
CA THR A 458 13.34 8.38 1.98
C THR A 458 12.44 7.59 1.03
N GLN A 459 12.19 6.33 1.38
CA GLN A 459 11.31 5.41 0.67
C GLN A 459 10.97 4.23 1.59
N VAL A 460 9.70 3.84 1.65
CA VAL A 460 9.17 2.79 2.52
C VAL A 460 8.40 1.79 1.65
N VAL A 461 8.84 0.53 1.64
CA VAL A 461 8.38 -0.50 0.70
C VAL A 461 8.06 -1.79 1.46
N PRO A 462 6.77 -2.10 1.72
CA PRO A 462 6.38 -3.41 2.22
C PRO A 462 6.68 -4.50 1.17
N ILE A 463 6.94 -5.71 1.64
CA ILE A 463 7.22 -6.89 0.83
C ILE A 463 6.42 -8.05 1.40
N GLY A 464 5.19 -8.16 0.89
CA GLY A 464 4.17 -9.03 1.44
C GLY A 464 3.63 -8.49 2.77
N LYS A 465 2.96 -9.36 3.52
CA LYS A 465 2.16 -9.03 4.70
C LYS A 465 2.95 -8.70 5.96
N SER A 466 4.22 -9.10 6.07
CA SER A 466 4.95 -9.08 7.35
C SER A 466 6.35 -8.46 7.30
N LYS A 467 6.89 -8.19 6.10
CA LYS A 467 8.25 -7.64 5.93
C LYS A 467 8.24 -6.37 5.11
N GLY A 468 9.33 -5.63 5.17
CA GLY A 468 9.55 -4.50 4.30
C GLY A 468 10.93 -3.90 4.48
N VAL A 469 11.31 -3.06 3.52
CA VAL A 469 12.55 -2.30 3.55
C VAL A 469 12.25 -0.81 3.44
N GLY A 470 13.12 0.00 4.01
CA GLY A 470 13.01 1.42 3.80
C GLY A 470 14.07 2.24 4.52
N ALA A 471 14.07 3.50 4.17
CA ALA A 471 14.79 4.54 4.86
C ALA A 471 13.89 5.76 5.04
N ALA A 472 14.14 6.52 6.10
CA ALA A 472 13.54 7.82 6.33
C ALA A 472 14.64 8.80 6.72
N MET A 473 14.72 9.93 6.01
CA MET A 473 15.73 10.97 6.26
C MET A 473 17.18 10.43 6.23
N GLY A 474 17.46 9.40 5.42
CA GLY A 474 18.76 8.74 5.35
C GLY A 474 18.96 7.56 6.32
N TYR A 475 18.15 7.44 7.37
CA TYR A 475 18.27 6.38 8.37
C TYR A 475 17.55 5.12 7.92
N ARG A 476 18.18 3.95 8.16
CA ARG A 476 17.54 2.65 7.92
C ARG A 476 16.29 2.53 8.80
N LEU A 477 15.18 2.10 8.22
CA LEU A 477 14.04 1.62 8.99
C LEU A 477 14.16 0.10 9.23
N PRO A 478 14.07 -0.36 10.49
CA PRO A 478 13.78 -1.76 10.80
C PRO A 478 12.54 -2.27 10.07
N SER A 479 12.52 -3.55 9.70
CA SER A 479 11.41 -4.15 8.93
C SER A 479 10.06 -4.04 9.65
N PHE A 480 10.04 -4.20 10.98
CA PHE A 480 8.80 -4.07 11.76
C PHE A 480 8.23 -2.63 11.69
N LEU A 481 9.10 -1.61 11.62
CA LEU A 481 8.65 -0.22 11.46
C LEU A 481 8.12 0.04 10.04
N VAL A 482 8.70 -0.57 9.01
CA VAL A 482 8.16 -0.49 7.64
C VAL A 482 6.76 -1.10 7.58
N TRP A 483 6.60 -2.26 8.22
CA TRP A 483 5.33 -2.95 8.33
C TRP A 483 4.31 -2.13 9.13
N LEU A 484 4.68 -1.63 10.31
CA LEU A 484 3.82 -0.82 11.18
C LEU A 484 3.37 0.46 10.48
N LEU A 485 4.30 1.13 9.79
CA LEU A 485 4.00 2.37 9.09
C LEU A 485 3.11 2.08 7.88
N LYS A 486 3.54 1.21 6.95
CA LYS A 486 2.91 1.08 5.63
C LYS A 486 2.36 -0.32 5.34
N GLY A 487 2.97 -1.39 5.86
CA GLY A 487 2.54 -2.77 5.57
C GLY A 487 1.15 -3.13 6.10
N ARG A 488 0.67 -2.49 7.16
CA ARG A 488 -0.65 -2.75 7.76
C ARG A 488 -1.82 -2.34 6.85
N ASP A 489 -1.75 -1.14 6.29
CA ASP A 489 -2.89 -0.51 5.63
C ASP A 489 -2.50 0.35 4.44
N TYR A 490 -1.25 0.27 3.96
CA TYR A 490 -0.72 1.07 2.87
C TYR A 490 -0.89 2.60 3.05
N TRP A 491 -0.95 3.08 4.31
CA TRP A 491 -1.25 4.48 4.65
C TRP A 491 -2.62 4.96 4.14
N LEU A 492 -3.56 4.06 3.89
CA LEU A 492 -4.89 4.43 3.37
C LEU A 492 -5.63 5.43 4.29
N TRP A 493 -5.34 5.43 5.59
CA TRP A 493 -5.89 6.41 6.54
C TRP A 493 -5.48 7.86 6.24
N THR A 494 -4.34 8.08 5.58
CA THR A 494 -3.88 9.42 5.19
C THR A 494 -4.60 9.94 3.95
N THR A 495 -5.07 9.03 3.11
CA THR A 495 -5.60 9.32 1.77
C THR A 495 -6.73 10.33 1.87
N GLU A 496 -7.69 10.16 2.78
CA GLU A 496 -8.86 11.03 2.91
C GLU A 496 -8.52 12.52 3.05
N LYS A 497 -7.60 12.85 3.95
CA LYS A 497 -7.20 14.24 4.20
C LYS A 497 -6.43 14.83 3.03
N LEU A 498 -5.61 14.01 2.36
CA LEU A 498 -4.82 14.42 1.20
C LEU A 498 -5.71 14.67 -0.02
N TRP A 499 -6.59 13.73 -0.38
CA TRP A 499 -7.41 13.88 -1.60
C TRP A 499 -8.54 14.90 -1.42
N SER A 500 -9.14 15.02 -0.22
CA SER A 500 -10.17 16.03 0.04
C SER A 500 -9.62 17.45 0.22
N GLY A 501 -8.28 17.60 0.27
CA GLY A 501 -7.63 18.87 0.56
C GLY A 501 -7.76 19.36 2.01
N ARG A 502 -8.48 18.64 2.89
CA ARG A 502 -8.66 19.00 4.31
C ARG A 502 -7.33 19.17 5.06
N GLN A 503 -6.28 18.47 4.61
CA GLN A 503 -4.92 18.62 5.12
C GLN A 503 -4.42 20.08 5.08
N TRP A 504 -4.84 20.86 4.08
CA TRP A 504 -4.40 22.25 3.86
C TRP A 504 -5.51 23.27 4.11
N SER A 505 -6.56 22.91 4.86
CA SER A 505 -7.68 23.81 5.19
C SER A 505 -7.27 25.12 5.87
N LYS A 506 -6.06 25.21 6.42
CA LYS A 506 -5.50 26.43 7.06
C LYS A 506 -4.60 27.28 6.15
N GLU A 507 -4.27 26.78 4.96
CA GLU A 507 -3.43 27.49 3.98
C GLU A 507 -4.28 28.40 3.06
N LEU A 508 -5.60 28.17 3.04
CA LEU A 508 -6.63 29.02 2.44
C LEU A 508 -7.14 30.02 3.49
#